data_AF-A0A7X6M1G5-F1
#
_entry.id   AF-A0A7X6M1G5-F1
#
_cell.length_a   1.000
_cell.length_b   1.000
_cell.length_c   1.000
_cell.angle_alpha   90.00
_cell.angle_beta   90.00
_cell.angle_gamma   90.00
#
_symmetry.space_group_name_H-M   'P 1'
#
loop_
_entity.id
_entity.type
_entity.pdbx_description
1 polymer ?
#
loop_
_entity_poly.entity_id
_entity_poly.type
_entity_poly.pdbx_seq_one_letter_code
_entity_poly.pdbx_strand_id
1 'polypeptide(L)'
;MTGDRRFDSRLRTLDVAAALAAGMSGSPDDRDTVLAEAAVAAAVQLGDIGVGPNPVAFLAGCVRTMGLPAVRRLPEPLIGARATATIRAWMTAACSAEEPDVARDERFARWLEMVAAVLRSRRALVRGAAPTPWSSS
;
A
#
# COMPACT_ATOMS: atom_id res chain seq x y z
N MET A 1 -14.77 8.41 21.66
CA MET A 1 -13.94 7.75 20.63
C MET A 1 -14.05 8.53 19.32
N THR A 2 -13.39 9.70 19.24
CA THR A 2 -13.52 10.69 18.14
C THR A 2 -12.24 10.78 17.28
N GLY A 3 -11.20 10.02 17.63
CA GLY A 3 -9.94 9.99 16.89
C GLY A 3 -10.04 9.32 15.52
N ASP A 4 -10.99 8.40 15.33
CA ASP A 4 -11.05 7.52 14.16
C ASP A 4 -11.38 8.28 12.85
N ARG A 5 -12.38 9.18 12.85
CA ARG A 5 -12.76 9.94 11.64
C ARG A 5 -11.74 10.99 11.22
N ARG A 6 -11.09 11.65 12.19
CA ARG A 6 -10.10 12.70 11.90
C ARG A 6 -8.80 12.10 11.36
N PHE A 7 -8.40 10.96 11.88
CA PHE A 7 -7.22 10.24 11.39
C PHE A 7 -7.48 9.65 10.00
N ASP A 8 -8.65 9.06 9.79
CA ASP A 8 -9.07 8.51 8.49
C ASP A 8 -9.18 9.59 7.40
N SER A 9 -9.68 10.79 7.72
CA SER A 9 -9.70 11.92 6.77
C SER A 9 -8.29 12.46 6.45
N ARG A 10 -7.40 12.54 7.44
CA ARG A 10 -6.00 12.95 7.21
C ARG A 10 -5.26 11.94 6.32
N LEU A 11 -5.46 10.64 6.54
CA LEU A 11 -4.87 9.58 5.72
C LEU A 11 -5.37 9.62 4.27
N ARG A 12 -6.65 9.94 4.05
CA ARG A 12 -7.20 10.12 2.68
C ARG A 12 -6.56 11.28 1.92
N THR A 13 -6.00 12.26 2.61
CA THR A 13 -5.32 13.42 2.00
C THR A 13 -3.81 13.25 1.89
N LEU A 14 -3.24 12.14 2.40
CA LEU A 14 -1.80 11.90 2.33
C LEU A 14 -1.39 11.60 0.89
N ASP A 15 -0.39 12.31 0.38
CA ASP A 15 0.28 11.94 -0.86
C ASP A 15 1.21 10.75 -0.61
N VAL A 16 0.67 9.55 -0.86
CA VAL A 16 1.39 8.28 -0.69
C VAL A 16 2.65 8.22 -1.55
N ALA A 17 2.62 8.80 -2.76
CA ALA A 17 3.78 8.78 -3.66
C ALA A 17 4.92 9.64 -3.10
N ALA A 18 4.60 10.84 -2.63
CA ALA A 18 5.58 11.71 -1.98
C ALA A 18 6.16 11.10 -0.70
N ALA A 19 5.31 10.51 0.15
CA ALA A 19 5.74 9.83 1.38
C ALA A 19 6.65 8.62 1.07
N LEU A 20 6.33 7.85 0.03
CA LEU A 20 7.19 6.76 -0.45
C LEU A 20 8.56 7.26 -0.91
N ALA A 21 8.61 8.31 -1.72
CA ALA A 21 9.88 8.87 -2.20
C ALA A 21 10.77 9.34 -1.02
N ALA A 22 10.16 9.98 -0.02
CA ALA A 22 10.83 10.39 1.21
C ALA A 22 11.33 9.17 2.00
N GLY A 23 10.48 8.17 2.23
CA GLY A 23 10.84 6.95 2.96
C GLY A 23 11.95 6.15 2.27
N MET A 24 11.96 6.07 0.93
CA MET A 24 13.04 5.39 0.21
C MET A 24 14.40 6.06 0.42
N SER A 25 14.43 7.39 0.50
CA SER A 25 15.66 8.19 0.59
C SER A 25 16.10 8.55 2.01
N GLY A 26 15.22 8.39 3.01
CA GLY A 26 15.44 8.81 4.40
C GLY A 26 16.46 7.98 5.19
N SER A 27 16.79 8.46 6.39
CA SER A 27 17.56 7.71 7.40
C SER A 27 16.72 6.54 7.95
N PRO A 28 17.34 5.48 8.51
CA PRO A 28 16.61 4.28 8.96
C PRO A 28 15.44 4.57 9.92
N ASP A 29 15.65 5.40 10.94
CA ASP A 29 14.64 5.65 11.98
C ASP A 29 13.43 6.44 11.47
N ASP A 30 13.66 7.46 10.63
CA ASP A 30 12.61 8.29 10.05
C ASP A 30 11.86 7.54 8.93
N ARG A 31 12.60 6.76 8.12
CA ARG A 31 12.08 5.95 7.04
C ARG A 31 10.97 5.01 7.48
N ASP A 32 11.18 4.24 8.54
CA ASP A 32 10.24 3.17 8.90
C ASP A 32 8.88 3.74 9.35
N THR A 33 8.92 4.88 10.06
CA THR A 33 7.70 5.60 10.48
C THR A 33 6.96 6.16 9.27
N VAL A 34 7.67 6.84 8.36
CA VAL A 34 7.07 7.40 7.13
C VAL A 34 6.48 6.30 6.25
N LEU A 35 7.19 5.17 6.08
CA LEU A 35 6.70 4.04 5.29
C LEU A 35 5.49 3.38 5.93
N ALA A 36 5.42 3.29 7.25
CA ALA A 36 4.25 2.77 7.96
C ALA A 36 3.02 3.65 7.78
N GLU A 37 3.15 4.98 7.94
CA GLU A 37 2.04 5.92 7.69
C GLU A 37 1.58 5.86 6.23
N ALA A 38 2.53 5.84 5.28
CA ALA A 38 2.24 5.68 3.87
C ALA A 38 1.52 4.36 3.56
N ALA A 39 1.87 3.27 4.26
CA ALA A 39 1.23 1.96 4.06
C ALA A 39 -0.23 1.98 4.53
N VAL A 40 -0.54 2.65 5.64
CA VAL A 40 -1.92 2.80 6.12
C VAL A 40 -2.75 3.64 5.14
N ALA A 41 -2.21 4.78 4.68
CA ALA A 41 -2.89 5.62 3.69
C ALA A 41 -3.11 4.90 2.36
N ALA A 42 -2.09 4.17 1.87
CA ALA A 42 -2.18 3.33 0.69
C ALA A 42 -3.28 2.26 0.81
N ALA A 43 -3.40 1.62 1.98
CA ALA A 43 -4.45 0.63 2.24
C ALA A 43 -5.85 1.27 2.27
N VAL A 44 -5.99 2.51 2.73
CA VAL A 44 -7.24 3.28 2.61
C VAL A 44 -7.56 3.54 1.14
N GLN A 45 -6.61 4.12 0.40
CA GLN A 45 -6.79 4.47 -1.01
C GLN A 45 -7.12 3.26 -1.89
N LEU A 46 -6.41 2.13 -1.74
CA LEU A 46 -6.69 0.91 -2.49
C LEU A 46 -8.02 0.27 -2.09
N GLY A 47 -8.36 0.31 -0.80
CA GLY A 47 -9.65 -0.16 -0.31
C GLY A 47 -10.82 0.62 -0.93
N ASP A 48 -10.70 1.94 -1.03
CA ASP A 48 -11.71 2.82 -1.63
C ASP A 48 -11.84 2.59 -3.16
N ILE A 49 -10.77 2.11 -3.82
CA ILE A 49 -10.77 1.68 -5.24
C ILE A 49 -11.32 0.24 -5.40
N GLY A 50 -11.53 -0.49 -4.30
CA GLY A 50 -12.03 -1.88 -4.30
C GLY A 50 -10.93 -2.95 -4.41
N VAL A 51 -9.65 -2.56 -4.37
CA VAL A 51 -8.53 -3.51 -4.44
C VAL A 51 -8.41 -4.31 -3.14
N GLY A 52 -8.14 -5.61 -3.27
CA GLY A 52 -7.95 -6.51 -2.14
C GLY A 52 -6.50 -6.75 -1.73
N PRO A 53 -6.31 -7.39 -0.55
CA PRO A 53 -4.97 -7.66 -0.04
C PRO A 53 -4.20 -8.66 -0.91
N ASN A 54 -4.88 -9.64 -1.52
CA ASN A 54 -4.21 -10.70 -2.27
C ASN A 54 -3.52 -10.20 -3.55
N PRO A 55 -4.15 -9.38 -4.41
CA PRO A 55 -3.44 -8.75 -5.54
C PRO A 55 -2.21 -7.93 -5.13
N VAL A 56 -2.29 -7.23 -3.99
CA VAL A 56 -1.17 -6.40 -3.49
C VAL A 56 -0.02 -7.26 -2.99
N ALA A 57 -0.30 -8.32 -2.22
CA ALA A 57 0.71 -9.28 -1.78
C ALA A 57 1.35 -10.03 -2.96
N PHE A 58 0.55 -10.40 -3.97
CA PHE A 58 1.07 -11.00 -5.19
C PHE A 58 2.05 -10.07 -5.91
N LEU A 59 1.69 -8.78 -6.03
CA LEU A 59 2.58 -7.79 -6.61
C LEU A 59 3.88 -7.61 -5.81
N ALA A 60 3.82 -7.69 -4.48
CA ALA A 60 5.02 -7.70 -3.64
C ALA A 60 5.95 -8.87 -3.98
N GLY A 61 5.38 -10.07 -4.20
CA GLY A 61 6.10 -11.23 -4.71
C GLY A 61 6.74 -10.97 -6.08
N CYS A 62 6.01 -10.34 -7.01
CA CYS A 62 6.54 -9.97 -8.33
C CYS A 62 7.74 -9.02 -8.22
N VAL A 63 7.71 -8.05 -7.31
CA VAL A 63 8.84 -7.12 -7.10
C VAL A 63 10.06 -7.87 -6.58
N ARG A 64 9.90 -8.83 -5.67
CA ARG A 64 11.01 -9.65 -5.17
C ARG A 64 11.64 -10.53 -6.24
N THR A 65 10.83 -11.07 -7.15
CA THR A 65 11.31 -12.01 -8.16
C THR A 65 11.89 -11.33 -9.39
N MET A 66 11.30 -10.20 -9.82
CA MET A 66 11.67 -9.55 -11.08
C MET A 66 12.38 -8.20 -10.89
N GLY A 67 12.32 -7.63 -9.69
CA GLY A 67 12.77 -6.26 -9.43
C GLY A 67 11.73 -5.20 -9.80
N LEU A 68 11.82 -4.05 -9.16
CA LEU A 68 10.88 -2.94 -9.30
C LEU A 68 10.88 -2.34 -10.73
N PRO A 69 12.03 -2.16 -11.42
CA PRO A 69 12.04 -1.67 -12.80
C PRO A 69 11.29 -2.57 -13.78
N ALA A 70 11.37 -3.90 -13.59
CA ALA A 70 10.68 -4.86 -14.45
C ALA A 70 9.17 -4.89 -14.18
N VAL A 71 8.75 -4.89 -12.91
CA VAL A 71 7.33 -4.84 -12.52
C VAL A 71 6.64 -3.60 -13.05
N ARG A 72 7.32 -2.44 -13.10
CA ARG A 72 6.78 -1.21 -13.71
C ARG A 72 6.40 -1.37 -15.18
N ARG A 73 6.96 -2.35 -15.90
CA ARG A 73 6.66 -2.59 -17.32
C ARG A 73 5.48 -3.54 -17.54
N LEU A 74 4.96 -4.18 -16.49
CA LEU A 74 3.76 -5.00 -16.60
C LEU A 74 2.61 -4.15 -17.13
N PRO A 75 1.84 -4.60 -18.15
CA PRO A 75 0.74 -3.81 -18.71
C PRO A 75 -0.29 -3.42 -17.64
N GLU A 76 -0.67 -4.39 -16.80
CA GLU A 76 -1.67 -4.25 -15.74
C GLU A 76 -1.14 -4.85 -14.42
N PRO A 77 -0.40 -4.06 -13.60
CA PRO A 77 0.17 -4.54 -12.34
C PRO A 77 -0.90 -4.84 -11.28
N LEU A 78 -2.06 -4.18 -11.37
CA LEU A 78 -3.26 -4.45 -10.58
C LEU A 78 -4.49 -4.34 -11.47
N ILE A 79 -5.48 -5.20 -11.24
CA ILE A 79 -6.71 -5.25 -12.04
C ILE A 79 -7.42 -3.88 -12.00
N GLY A 80 -7.68 -3.32 -13.18
CA GLY A 80 -8.40 -2.07 -13.38
C GLY A 80 -7.50 -0.84 -13.57
N ALA A 81 -7.90 0.04 -14.50
CA ALA A 81 -7.11 1.21 -14.90
C ALA A 81 -6.75 2.16 -13.74
N ARG A 82 -7.68 2.41 -12.82
CA ARG A 82 -7.45 3.29 -11.67
C ARG A 82 -6.44 2.71 -10.67
N ALA A 83 -6.52 1.40 -10.42
CA ALA A 83 -5.57 0.69 -9.57
C ALA A 83 -4.18 0.65 -10.21
N THR A 84 -4.12 0.34 -11.50
CA THR A 84 -2.89 0.38 -12.31
C THR A 84 -2.23 1.76 -12.31
N ALA A 85 -2.99 2.84 -12.51
CA ALA A 85 -2.45 4.20 -12.47
C ALA A 85 -1.87 4.55 -11.08
N THR A 86 -2.61 4.18 -10.02
CA THR A 86 -2.20 4.43 -8.62
C THR A 86 -0.88 3.72 -8.29
N ILE A 87 -0.79 2.43 -8.59
CA ILE A 87 0.41 1.66 -8.27
C ILE A 87 1.62 2.07 -9.13
N ARG A 88 1.40 2.47 -10.39
CA ARG A 88 2.46 3.01 -11.25
C ARG A 88 3.05 4.30 -10.68
N ALA A 89 2.22 5.18 -10.13
CA ALA A 89 2.70 6.40 -9.48
C ALA A 89 3.60 6.07 -8.29
N TRP A 90 3.19 5.12 -7.45
CA TRP A 90 3.98 4.68 -6.29
C TRP A 90 5.31 4.01 -6.70
N MET A 91 5.27 3.11 -7.67
CA MET A 91 6.49 2.47 -8.18
C MET A 91 7.45 3.49 -8.80
N THR A 92 6.93 4.52 -9.48
CA THR A 92 7.74 5.60 -10.05
C THR A 92 8.37 6.46 -8.96
N ALA A 93 7.60 6.81 -7.93
CA ALA A 93 8.12 7.58 -6.79
C ALA A 93 9.16 6.80 -5.97
N ALA A 94 8.98 5.48 -5.82
CA ALA A 94 9.93 4.61 -5.14
C ALA A 94 11.20 4.33 -5.95
N CYS A 95 11.15 4.47 -7.28
CA CYS A 95 12.22 4.11 -8.23
C CYS A 95 12.54 5.29 -9.14
N SER A 96 13.22 6.30 -8.59
CA SER A 96 13.67 7.49 -9.35
C SER A 96 14.80 7.18 -10.34
N ALA A 97 15.57 6.12 -10.10
CA ALA A 97 16.72 5.71 -10.89
C ALA A 97 16.47 4.35 -11.58
N GLU A 98 16.97 4.18 -12.81
CA GLU A 98 16.79 2.94 -13.58
C GLU A 98 17.77 1.83 -13.17
N GLU A 99 18.84 2.18 -12.45
CA GLU A 99 19.81 1.20 -11.97
C GLU A 99 19.16 0.15 -11.05
N PRO A 100 19.58 -1.12 -11.14
CA PRO A 100 19.16 -2.15 -10.21
C PRO A 100 19.59 -1.81 -8.78
N ASP A 101 18.64 -1.86 -7.84
CA ASP A 101 18.89 -1.70 -6.41
C ASP A 101 18.03 -2.70 -5.64
N VAL A 102 18.67 -3.80 -5.22
CA VAL A 102 18.02 -4.90 -4.51
C VAL A 102 17.46 -4.44 -3.16
N ALA A 103 18.13 -3.51 -2.48
CA ALA A 103 17.71 -3.05 -1.16
C ALA A 103 16.45 -2.17 -1.26
N ARG A 104 16.39 -1.30 -2.27
CA ARG A 104 15.19 -0.52 -2.62
C ARG A 104 14.04 -1.43 -3.02
N ASP A 105 14.30 -2.40 -3.89
CA ASP A 105 13.27 -3.30 -4.42
C ASP A 105 12.67 -4.18 -3.30
N GLU A 106 13.51 -4.75 -2.43
CA GLU A 106 13.05 -5.49 -1.25
C GLU A 106 12.29 -4.59 -0.27
N ARG A 107 12.72 -3.33 -0.09
CA ARG A 107 12.03 -2.37 0.77
C ARG A 107 10.64 -2.03 0.23
N PHE A 108 10.52 -1.79 -1.08
CA PHE A 108 9.23 -1.54 -1.71
C PHE A 108 8.32 -2.78 -1.65
N ALA A 109 8.87 -3.98 -1.87
CA ALA A 109 8.12 -5.22 -1.72
C ALA A 109 7.62 -5.42 -0.28
N ARG A 110 8.46 -5.15 0.73
CA ARG A 110 8.06 -5.20 2.15
C ARG A 110 6.98 -4.18 2.47
N TRP A 111 7.08 -2.99 1.91
CA TRP A 111 6.04 -1.98 2.04
C TRP A 111 4.71 -2.44 1.44
N LEU A 112 4.70 -3.07 0.25
CA LEU A 112 3.49 -3.65 -0.33
C LEU A 112 2.87 -4.76 0.54
N GLU A 113 3.69 -5.61 1.15
CA GLU A 113 3.21 -6.62 2.12
C GLU A 113 2.55 -5.96 3.33
N MET A 114 3.12 -4.86 3.83
CA MET A 114 2.53 -4.08 4.92
C MET A 114 1.15 -3.52 4.50
N VAL A 115 1.04 -2.95 3.29
CA VAL A 115 -0.25 -2.49 2.74
C VAL A 115 -1.27 -3.62 2.68
N ALA A 116 -0.86 -4.79 2.18
CA ALA A 116 -1.71 -5.98 2.11
C ALA A 116 -2.16 -6.45 3.51
N ALA A 117 -1.27 -6.41 4.51
CA ALA A 117 -1.60 -6.72 5.89
C ALA A 117 -2.63 -5.75 6.47
N VAL A 118 -2.44 -4.43 6.27
CA VAL A 118 -3.39 -3.40 6.73
C VAL A 118 -4.76 -3.58 6.05
N LEU A 119 -4.80 -3.81 4.74
CA LEU A 119 -6.04 -4.11 4.01
C LEU A 119 -6.76 -5.34 4.59
N ARG A 120 -6.03 -6.40 4.93
CA ARG A 120 -6.58 -7.61 5.54
C ARG A 120 -7.20 -7.31 6.90
N SER A 121 -6.49 -6.58 7.76
CA SER A 121 -6.98 -6.16 9.08
C SER A 121 -8.24 -5.31 8.98
N ARG A 122 -8.26 -4.31 8.09
CA ARG A 122 -9.46 -3.46 7.86
C ARG A 122 -10.67 -4.29 7.43
N ARG A 123 -10.50 -5.23 6.50
CA ARG A 123 -11.59 -6.11 6.05
C ARG A 123 -12.08 -7.04 7.15
N ALA A 124 -11.20 -7.54 8.02
CA ALA A 124 -11.59 -8.36 9.16
C ALA A 124 -12.43 -7.56 10.17
N LEU A 125 -12.03 -6.32 10.47
CA LEU A 125 -12.77 -5.43 11.37
C LEU A 125 -14.16 -5.08 10.83
N VAL A 126 -14.27 -4.73 9.54
CA VAL A 126 -15.57 -4.46 8.91
C VAL A 126 -16.51 -5.67 8.97
N ARG A 127 -15.98 -6.89 8.75
CA ARG A 127 -16.78 -8.12 8.85
C ARG A 127 -17.19 -8.45 10.29
N GLY A 128 -16.32 -8.20 11.27
CA GLY A 128 -16.61 -8.41 12.69
C GLY A 128 -17.61 -7.40 13.27
N ALA A 129 -17.71 -6.22 12.68
CA ALA A 129 -18.67 -5.18 13.08
C ALA A 129 -20.07 -5.34 12.47
N ALA A 130 -20.27 -6.27 11.53
CA ALA A 130 -21.59 -6.56 11.00
C ALA A 130 -22.43 -7.26 12.08
N PRO A 131 -23.62 -6.74 12.45
CA PRO A 131 -24.47 -7.39 13.45
C PRO A 131 -24.81 -8.81 13.00
N THR A 132 -24.54 -9.78 13.87
CA THR A 132 -24.91 -11.18 13.63
C THR A 132 -26.43 -11.28 13.54
N PRO A 133 -26.99 -11.90 12.47
CA PRO A 133 -28.42 -11.88 12.18
C PRO A 133 -29.29 -12.63 13.20
N TRP A 134 -28.70 -13.25 14.22
CA TRP A 134 -29.38 -14.07 15.22
C TRP A 134 -29.38 -13.45 16.63
N SER A 135 -28.83 -12.25 16.84
CA SER A 135 -28.71 -11.65 18.17
C SER A 135 -29.93 -10.82 18.62
N SER A 136 -31.14 -11.26 18.28
CA SER A 136 -32.38 -10.70 18.82
C SER A 136 -33.27 -11.84 19.31
N SER A 137 -33.19 -12.15 20.60
CA SER A 137 -34.13 -12.98 21.37
C SER A 137 -34.06 -12.56 22.83
#